data_AF-X1NB91-F1
#
_entry.id   AF-X1NB91-F1
#
_cell.length_a   1.000
_cell.length_b   1.000
_cell.length_c   1.000
_cell.angle_alpha   90.00
_cell.angle_beta   90.00
_cell.angle_gamma   90.00
#
_symmetry.space_group_name_H-M   'P 1'
#
loop_
_entity.id
_entity.type
_entity.pdbx_description
1 polymer ?
#
loop_
_entity_poly.entity_id
_entity_poly.type
_entity_poly.pdbx_seq_one_letter_code
_entity_poly.pdbx_strand_id
1 'polypeptide(L)'
;MPLGDEKHKLICDEMVNIIGADYVSDDPALVEAYSRDFYAVSVLRKQSPEFVALPGGTEDVQQIVRLANRYMFPFSVIGSGMLFPVIGARKPYWC
;
A
#
# COMPACT_ATOMS: atom_id res chain seq x y z
N MET A 1 9.35 1.64 13.56
CA MET A 1 9.50 0.18 13.76
C MET A 1 9.79 -0.47 12.40
N PRO A 2 10.54 -1.56 12.25
CA PRO A 2 10.86 -2.10 10.92
C PRO A 2 9.63 -2.69 10.19
N LEU A 3 9.75 -2.94 8.87
CA LEU A 3 8.80 -3.75 8.08
C LEU A 3 8.47 -5.05 8.82
N GLY A 4 7.18 -5.40 8.89
CA GLY A 4 6.71 -6.59 9.61
C GLY A 4 6.55 -6.39 11.13
N ASP A 5 6.39 -5.15 11.59
CA ASP A 5 6.07 -4.84 12.98
C ASP A 5 4.61 -5.15 13.35
N GLU A 6 4.27 -5.03 14.64
CA GLU A 6 2.90 -5.24 15.13
C GLU A 6 1.90 -4.29 14.44
N LYS A 7 2.32 -3.07 14.12
CA LYS A 7 1.48 -2.07 13.45
C LYS A 7 1.14 -2.52 12.02
N HIS A 8 2.11 -3.04 11.27
CA HIS A 8 1.93 -3.62 9.93
C HIS A 8 0.85 -4.69 9.95
N LYS A 9 1.02 -5.64 10.87
CA LYS A 9 0.11 -6.78 11.00
C LYS A 9 -1.30 -6.33 11.34
N LEU A 10 -1.45 -5.42 12.31
CA LEU A 10 -2.74 -4.84 12.68
C LEU A 10 -3.41 -4.13 11.50
N ILE A 11 -2.65 -3.36 10.70
CA ILE A 11 -3.20 -2.68 9.52
C ILE A 11 -3.65 -3.71 8.48
N CYS A 12 -2.84 -4.74 8.20
CA CYS A 12 -3.20 -5.76 7.21
C CYS A 12 -4.42 -6.58 7.66
N ASP A 13 -4.48 -7.00 8.92
CA ASP A 13 -5.61 -7.75 9.48
C ASP A 13 -6.91 -6.93 9.41
N GLU A 14 -6.86 -5.65 9.79
CA GLU A 14 -8.01 -4.74 9.65
C GLU A 14 -8.39 -4.49 8.19
N MET A 15 -7.41 -4.40 7.29
CA MET A 15 -7.67 -4.25 5.86
C MET A 15 -8.38 -5.49 5.30
N VAL A 16 -7.94 -6.68 5.68
CA VAL A 16 -8.59 -7.96 5.33
C VAL A 16 -10.03 -8.01 5.84
N ASN A 17 -10.29 -7.48 7.04
CA ASN A 17 -11.67 -7.38 7.56
C ASN A 17 -12.56 -6.44 6.74
N ILE A 18 -11.99 -5.40 6.10
CA ILE A 18 -12.73 -4.43 5.28
C ILE A 18 -13.01 -5.00 3.89
N ILE A 19 -11.98 -5.49 3.18
CA ILE A 19 -12.08 -5.82 1.74
C ILE A 19 -11.86 -7.30 1.41
N GLY A 20 -11.51 -8.14 2.38
CA GLY A 20 -11.23 -9.56 2.19
C GLY A 20 -9.76 -9.87 1.90
N ALA A 21 -9.36 -11.10 2.22
CA ALA A 21 -7.96 -11.55 2.15
C ALA A 21 -7.40 -11.59 0.73
N ASP A 22 -8.25 -11.86 -0.27
CA ASP A 22 -7.82 -11.94 -1.67
C ASP A 22 -7.44 -10.58 -2.27
N TYR A 23 -7.80 -9.48 -1.58
CA TYR A 23 -7.61 -8.11 -2.06
C TYR A 23 -6.56 -7.32 -1.26
N VAL A 24 -5.86 -7.98 -0.33
CA VAL A 24 -4.77 -7.40 0.47
C VAL A 24 -3.55 -8.30 0.36
N SER A 25 -2.40 -7.73 0.02
CA SER A 25 -1.16 -8.51 -0.03
C SER A 25 0.05 -7.67 0.37
N ASP A 26 0.82 -8.23 1.28
CA ASP A 26 2.17 -7.80 1.65
C ASP A 26 3.25 -8.81 1.22
N ASP A 27 2.88 -9.81 0.40
CA ASP A 27 3.85 -10.76 -0.21
C ASP A 27 4.91 -9.98 -0.98
N PRO A 28 6.21 -10.13 -0.64
CA PRO A 28 7.31 -9.47 -1.33
C PRO A 28 7.28 -9.67 -2.86
N ALA A 29 6.84 -10.83 -3.35
CA ALA A 29 6.78 -11.10 -4.78
C ALA A 29 5.71 -10.25 -5.49
N LEU A 30 4.54 -10.10 -4.86
CA LEU A 30 3.45 -9.29 -5.40
C LEU A 30 3.79 -7.80 -5.29
N VAL A 31 4.27 -7.37 -4.13
CA VAL A 31 4.64 -5.98 -3.86
C VAL A 31 5.75 -5.49 -4.81
N GLU A 32 6.68 -6.35 -5.22
CA GLU A 32 7.71 -6.00 -6.21
C GLU A 32 7.10 -5.60 -7.56
N ALA A 33 5.94 -6.16 -7.95
CA ALA A 33 5.24 -5.78 -9.18
C ALA A 33 4.74 -4.31 -9.16
N TYR A 34 4.59 -3.73 -7.96
CA TYR A 34 4.22 -2.32 -7.76
C TYR A 34 5.42 -1.41 -7.52
N SER A 35 6.65 -1.93 -7.58
CA SER A 35 7.86 -1.14 -7.38
C SER A 35 8.32 -0.37 -8.62
N ARG A 36 7.80 -0.75 -9.80
CA ARG A 36 8.26 -0.22 -11.10
C ARG A 36 7.13 -0.10 -12.11
N ASP A 37 7.27 0.90 -12.97
CA ASP A 37 6.42 1.09 -14.14
C ASP A 37 7.27 1.36 -15.40
N PHE A 38 6.62 1.77 -16.48
CA PHE A 38 7.26 2.02 -17.78
C PHE A 38 8.25 3.19 -17.78
N TYR A 39 8.28 4.05 -16.76
CA TYR A 39 9.22 5.17 -16.75
C TYR A 39 10.64 4.70 -16.39
N ALA A 40 11.64 5.19 -17.13
CA ALA A 40 13.04 4.87 -16.86
C ALA A 40 13.49 5.21 -15.43
N VAL A 41 12.87 6.24 -14.80
CA VAL A 41 13.18 6.60 -13.41
C VAL A 41 12.81 5.51 -12.41
N SER A 42 11.86 4.62 -12.73
CA SER A 42 11.48 3.49 -11.88
C SER A 42 12.61 2.47 -11.70
N VAL A 43 13.51 2.38 -12.67
CA VAL A 43 14.72 1.56 -12.60
C VAL A 43 15.79 2.23 -11.75
N LEU A 44 15.85 3.56 -11.76
CA LEU A 44 16.86 4.35 -11.02
C LEU A 44 16.47 4.58 -9.56
N ARG A 45 15.17 4.57 -9.24
CA ARG A 45 14.63 4.77 -7.89
C ARG A 45 13.74 3.59 -7.55
N LYS A 46 14.27 2.66 -6.76
CA LYS A 46 13.47 1.56 -6.22
C LYS A 46 12.67 2.07 -5.02
N GLN A 47 11.36 2.24 -5.20
CA GLN A 47 10.41 2.49 -4.14
C GLN A 47 9.31 1.44 -4.24
N SER A 48 9.14 0.64 -3.18
CA SER A 48 8.11 -0.38 -3.10
C SER A 48 7.12 0.01 -1.99
N PRO A 49 5.82 -0.22 -2.16
CA PRO A 49 4.88 -0.13 -1.05
C PRO A 49 5.16 -1.27 -0.05
N GLU A 50 4.60 -1.17 1.16
CA GLU A 50 4.72 -2.24 2.16
C GLU A 50 3.58 -3.25 2.08
N PHE A 51 2.44 -2.84 1.53
CA PHE A 51 1.33 -3.72 1.17
C PHE A 51 0.50 -3.05 0.06
N VAL A 52 -0.30 -3.87 -0.63
CA VAL A 52 -1.22 -3.43 -1.68
C VAL A 52 -2.64 -3.82 -1.28
N ALA A 53 -3.59 -2.92 -1.52
CA ALA A 53 -5.01 -3.15 -1.29
C ALA A 53 -5.81 -2.80 -2.55
N LEU A 54 -6.77 -3.65 -2.92
CA LEU A 54 -7.58 -3.51 -4.13
C LEU A 54 -9.07 -3.37 -3.75
N PRO A 55 -9.56 -2.15 -3.44
CA PRO A 55 -10.96 -1.93 -3.08
C PRO A 55 -11.89 -2.17 -4.27
N GLY A 56 -13.08 -2.72 -4.00
CA GLY A 56 -14.10 -3.00 -5.02
C GLY A 56 -15.02 -1.82 -5.32
N GLY A 57 -15.11 -0.84 -4.41
CA GLY A 57 -16.02 0.31 -4.56
C GLY A 57 -15.75 1.47 -3.62
N THR A 58 -16.67 2.43 -3.63
CA THR A 58 -16.57 3.67 -2.84
C THR A 58 -16.64 3.44 -1.33
N GLU A 59 -17.42 2.46 -0.91
CA GLU A 59 -17.62 2.08 0.49
C GLU A 59 -16.33 1.54 1.09
N ASP A 60 -15.63 0.67 0.36
CA ASP A 60 -14.32 0.14 0.74
C ASP A 60 -13.32 1.28 0.89
N VAL A 61 -13.23 2.16 -0.11
CA VAL A 61 -12.32 3.32 -0.07
C VAL A 61 -12.59 4.20 1.16
N GLN A 62 -13.85 4.47 1.49
CA GLN A 62 -14.19 5.25 2.68
C GLN A 62 -13.71 4.59 3.97
N GLN A 63 -13.85 3.26 4.09
CA GLN A 63 -13.40 2.52 5.26
C GLN A 63 -11.88 2.50 5.36
N ILE A 64 -11.18 2.29 4.24
CA ILE A 64 -9.71 2.34 4.16
C ILE A 64 -9.17 3.71 4.59
N VAL A 65 -9.77 4.80 4.11
CA VAL A 65 -9.34 6.16 4.48
C VAL A 65 -9.57 6.43 5.98
N ARG A 66 -10.67 5.93 6.56
CA ARG A 66 -10.90 6.02 8.03
C ARG A 66 -9.86 5.23 8.81
N LEU A 67 -9.49 4.04 8.31
CA LEU A 67 -8.44 3.19 8.90
C LEU A 67 -7.07 3.89 8.85
N ALA A 68 -6.73 4.48 7.70
CA ALA A 68 -5.50 5.24 7.50
C ALA A 68 -5.39 6.42 8.48
N ASN A 69 -6.48 7.15 8.71
CA ASN A 69 -6.53 8.22 9.70
C ASN A 69 -6.42 7.71 11.14
N ARG A 70 -7.03 6.56 11.45
CA ARG A 70 -6.96 5.95 12.80
C ARG A 70 -5.53 5.54 13.16
N TYR A 71 -4.84 4.88 12.23
CA TYR A 71 -3.49 4.35 12.45
C TYR A 71 -2.38 5.27 11.94
N MET A 72 -2.72 6.43 11.38
CA MET A 72 -1.80 7.44 10.88
C MET A 72 -0.76 6.86 9.93
N PHE A 73 -1.20 6.15 8.89
CA PHE A 73 -0.30 5.65 7.83
C PHE A 73 -0.51 6.38 6.50
N PRO A 74 0.56 6.79 5.80
CA PRO A 74 0.48 7.26 4.42
C PRO A 74 -0.01 6.14 3.49
N PHE A 75 -0.80 6.53 2.50
CA PHE A 75 -1.20 5.67 1.40
C PHE A 75 -1.11 6.45 0.09
N SER A 76 -1.14 5.72 -1.02
CA SER A 76 -1.17 6.28 -2.36
C SER A 76 -2.26 5.59 -3.15
N VAL A 77 -3.02 6.38 -3.92
CA VAL A 77 -4.03 5.84 -4.83
C VAL A 77 -3.42 5.75 -6.21
N ILE A 78 -3.46 4.57 -6.80
CA ILE A 78 -2.97 4.35 -8.14
C ILE A 78 -4.09 3.73 -8.98
N GLY A 79 -4.29 4.29 -10.18
CA GLY A 79 -5.23 3.78 -11.16
C GLY A 79 -4.60 2.75 -12.08
N SER A 80 -4.32 3.13 -13.32
CA SER A 80 -3.87 2.25 -14.42
C SER A 80 -2.43 1.73 -14.31
N GLY A 81 -1.86 1.62 -13.11
CA GLY A 81 -0.50 1.13 -12.90
C GLY A 81 0.59 2.02 -13.48
N MET A 82 0.36 3.33 -13.52
CA MET A 82 1.31 4.32 -14.03
C MET A 82 1.72 5.27 -12.91
N LEU A 83 2.91 5.86 -13.05
CA LEU A 83 3.47 6.88 -12.17
C LEU A 83 3.84 6.36 -10.76
N PHE A 84 4.11 5.06 -10.61
CA PHE A 84 4.63 4.50 -9.35
C PHE A 84 5.88 5.23 -8.80
N PRO A 85 6.92 5.57 -9.60
CA PRO A 85 8.14 6.17 -9.06
C PRO A 85 8.00 7.63 -8.63
N VAL A 86 6.83 8.25 -8.88
CA VAL A 86 6.53 9.62 -8.43
C VAL A 86 5.42 9.66 -7.39
N ILE A 87 4.81 8.52 -7.07
CA ILE A 87 3.73 8.37 -6.09
C ILE A 87 4.16 7.32 -5.06
N GLY A 88 4.63 7.80 -3.91
CA GLY A 88 5.04 6.92 -2.81
C GLY A 88 5.12 7.66 -1.48
N ALA A 89 5.16 6.90 -0.39
CA ALA A 89 5.29 7.45 0.95
C ALA A 89 6.65 8.19 1.08
N ARG A 90 6.61 9.44 1.56
CA ARG A 90 7.84 10.22 1.82
C ARG A 90 8.66 9.66 2.98
N LYS A 91 7.98 9.01 3.91
CA LYS A 91 8.57 8.33 5.06
C LYS A 91 7.74 7.06 5.33
N PRO A 92 8.35 6.01 5.88
CA PRO A 92 7.59 4.84 6.27
C PRO A 92 6.52 5.17 7.32
N TYR A 93 5.43 4.40 7.38
CA TYR A 93 4.32 4.71 8.29
C TYR A 93 4.61 4.45 9.79
N TRP A 94 5.79 3.91 10.08
CA TRP A 94 6.25 3.52 11.41
C TRP A 94 7.31 4.45 11.99
N CYS A 95 7.61 5.57 11.31
CA CYS A 95 8.52 6.60 11.77
C CYS A 95 7.79 7.72 12.52
#